data_AF-A0A173XZ67-F1
#
_entry.id   AF-A0A173XZ67-F1
#
_cell.length_a   1.000
_cell.length_b   1.000
_cell.length_c   1.000
_cell.angle_alpha   90.00
_cell.angle_beta   90.00
_cell.angle_gamma   90.00
#
_symmetry.space_group_name_H-M   'P 1'
#
loop_
_entity.id
_entity.type
_entity.pdbx_description
1 polymer ?
#
loop_
_entity_poly.entity_id
_entity_poly.type
_entity_poly.pdbx_seq_one_letter_code
_entity_poly.pdbx_strand_id
1 'polypeptide(L)'
;MFPSITKFGMAALLPHKELTVAPAGSGLAVLADGQSTEAPNRDAVLKAANPKSVALKATDIIAMKRSERSAKVRGMDVVYIYHDTINAASHTDDKKVFPACEEAIAELKNLVRIIVNEFTGTSILLTADHGFLYTMKPLTEDSKAGSGLQKDQVIEQARRYVITTPDAESDHLLPVNFMKGAAPYKAFAPREQRSA
;
A
#
# COMPACT_ATOMS: atom_id res chain seq x y z
N MET A 1 -4.52 -2.50 -12.39
CA MET A 1 -4.29 -2.48 -10.93
C MET A 1 -4.25 -1.02 -10.54
N PHE A 2 -4.70 -0.64 -9.33
CA PHE A 2 -4.73 0.76 -8.91
C PHE A 2 -3.41 1.12 -8.22
N PRO A 3 -2.46 1.81 -8.89
CA PRO A 3 -1.12 1.98 -8.35
C PRO A 3 -1.11 2.89 -7.13
N SER A 4 -2.01 3.87 -7.06
CA SER A 4 -2.07 4.89 -6.00
C SER A 4 -2.75 4.42 -4.71
N ILE A 5 -3.09 3.14 -4.60
CA ILE A 5 -3.87 2.59 -3.47
C ILE A 5 -2.97 1.62 -2.71
N THR A 6 -2.74 1.92 -1.43
CA THR A 6 -1.83 1.20 -0.53
C THR A 6 -1.98 -0.32 -0.60
N LYS A 7 -3.20 -0.85 -0.54
CA LYS A 7 -3.46 -2.30 -0.62
C LYS A 7 -2.82 -2.95 -1.86
N PHE A 8 -2.97 -2.32 -3.03
CA PHE A 8 -2.45 -2.84 -4.29
C PHE A 8 -0.96 -2.53 -4.47
N GLY A 9 -0.53 -1.32 -4.10
CA GLY A 9 0.88 -0.91 -4.22
C GLY A 9 1.79 -1.70 -3.28
N MET A 10 1.39 -1.91 -2.02
CA MET A 10 2.15 -2.74 -1.06
C MET A 10 2.26 -4.19 -1.53
N ALA A 11 1.18 -4.76 -2.08
CA ALA A 11 1.21 -6.12 -2.63
C ALA A 11 2.21 -6.23 -3.79
N ALA A 12 2.27 -5.22 -4.67
CA ALA A 12 3.20 -5.20 -5.80
C ALA A 12 4.68 -5.10 -5.40
N LEU A 13 4.99 -4.65 -4.18
CA LEU A 13 6.36 -4.58 -3.66
C LEU A 13 6.83 -5.85 -2.95
N LEU A 14 5.93 -6.78 -2.66
CA LEU A 14 6.29 -8.08 -2.11
C LEU A 14 6.83 -9.00 -3.21
N PRO A 15 7.71 -9.96 -2.90
CA PRO A 15 8.13 -10.98 -3.86
C PRO A 15 6.91 -11.84 -4.23
N HIS A 16 6.65 -11.96 -5.53
CA HIS A 16 5.54 -12.75 -6.07
C HIS A 16 5.82 -13.17 -7.51
N LYS A 17 5.19 -14.25 -7.96
CA LYS A 17 5.06 -14.59 -9.39
C LYS A 17 3.75 -14.06 -9.96
N GLU A 18 2.69 -14.14 -9.17
CA GLU A 18 1.38 -13.63 -9.51
C GLU A 18 0.73 -12.88 -8.34
N LEU A 19 -0.07 -11.88 -8.69
CA LEU A 19 -1.01 -11.26 -7.77
C LEU A 19 -2.41 -11.66 -8.19
N THR A 20 -3.23 -12.06 -7.22
CA THR A 20 -4.64 -12.38 -7.40
C THR A 20 -5.49 -11.65 -6.35
N VAL A 21 -6.81 -11.75 -6.47
CA VAL A 21 -7.74 -11.20 -5.48
C VAL A 21 -8.73 -12.27 -5.03
N ALA A 22 -9.13 -12.21 -3.77
CA ALA A 22 -10.14 -13.08 -3.20
C ALA A 22 -11.13 -12.27 -2.36
N PRO A 23 -12.40 -12.69 -2.25
CA PRO A 23 -13.35 -12.08 -1.33
C PRO A 23 -12.81 -12.06 0.10
N ALA A 24 -12.89 -10.91 0.76
CA ALA A 24 -12.48 -10.73 2.15
C ALA A 24 -13.35 -9.68 2.83
N GLY A 25 -14.15 -10.10 3.81
CA GLY A 25 -15.11 -9.22 4.48
C GLY A 25 -16.07 -8.58 3.47
N SER A 26 -16.14 -7.24 3.48
CA SER A 26 -16.99 -6.46 2.57
C SER A 26 -16.27 -5.99 1.29
N GLY A 27 -15.13 -6.58 0.92
CA GLY A 27 -14.36 -6.20 -0.25
C GLY A 27 -13.44 -7.33 -0.72
N LEU A 28 -12.30 -6.97 -1.29
CA LEU A 28 -11.31 -7.92 -1.78
C LEU A 28 -10.00 -7.86 -0.99
N ALA A 29 -9.38 -9.01 -0.73
CA ALA A 29 -7.98 -9.08 -0.33
C ALA A 29 -7.10 -9.28 -1.56
N VAL A 30 -5.89 -8.73 -1.55
CA VAL A 30 -4.85 -9.03 -2.55
C VAL A 30 -4.00 -10.18 -2.02
N LEU A 31 -3.73 -11.15 -2.89
CA LEU A 31 -2.92 -12.30 -2.59
C LEU A 31 -1.66 -12.29 -3.46
N ALA A 32 -0.52 -12.63 -2.87
CA ALA A 32 0.74 -12.93 -3.55
C ALA A 32 0.95 -14.44 -3.52
N ASP A 33 0.94 -15.07 -4.70
CA ASP A 33 1.07 -16.53 -4.84
C ASP A 33 0.11 -17.31 -3.90
N GLY A 34 -1.13 -16.82 -3.77
CA GLY A 34 -2.17 -17.39 -2.91
C GLY A 34 -2.11 -16.98 -1.43
N GLN A 35 -1.09 -16.25 -0.99
CA GLN A 35 -0.95 -15.77 0.39
C GLN A 35 -1.41 -14.32 0.55
N SER A 36 -2.09 -14.01 1.65
CA SER A 36 -2.55 -12.64 1.94
C SER A 36 -1.38 -11.66 2.06
N THR A 37 -1.49 -10.50 1.40
CA THR A 37 -0.52 -9.41 1.48
C THR A 37 -0.86 -8.36 2.55
N GLU A 38 -1.91 -8.59 3.33
CA GLU A 38 -2.29 -7.71 4.43
C GLU A 38 -1.33 -7.86 5.61
N ALA A 39 -1.14 -6.81 6.39
CA ALA A 39 -0.44 -6.95 7.66
C ALA A 39 -1.32 -7.78 8.63
N PRO A 40 -0.78 -8.78 9.36
CA PRO A 40 0.63 -9.11 9.56
C PRO A 40 1.21 -10.17 8.59
N ASN A 41 0.44 -10.69 7.64
CA ASN A 41 0.79 -11.84 6.80
C ASN A 41 1.99 -11.59 5.86
N ARG A 42 2.39 -10.32 5.65
CA ARG A 42 3.55 -9.96 4.82
C ARG A 42 4.84 -10.65 5.22
N ASP A 43 5.07 -10.87 6.51
CA ASP A 43 6.28 -11.56 6.99
C ASP A 43 6.35 -13.01 6.46
N ALA A 44 5.21 -13.71 6.37
CA ALA A 44 5.13 -15.05 5.80
C ALA A 44 5.41 -15.05 4.29
N VAL A 45 4.86 -14.06 3.56
CA VAL A 45 5.13 -13.89 2.12
C VAL A 45 6.63 -13.70 1.86
N LEU A 46 7.28 -12.84 2.64
CA LEU A 46 8.73 -12.60 2.53
C LEU A 46 9.54 -13.86 2.85
N LYS A 47 9.17 -14.59 3.90
CA LYS A 47 9.84 -15.83 4.32
C LYS A 47 9.66 -16.98 3.33
N ALA A 48 8.54 -17.01 2.61
CA ALA A 48 8.31 -17.98 1.54
C ALA A 48 9.31 -17.77 0.38
N ALA A 49 9.69 -16.52 0.09
CA ALA A 49 10.70 -16.21 -0.93
C ALA A 49 12.14 -16.37 -0.40
N ASN A 50 12.41 -15.93 0.82
CA ASN A 50 13.69 -16.15 1.51
C ASN A 50 13.44 -16.34 3.02
N PRO A 51 13.66 -17.55 3.58
CA PRO A 51 13.43 -17.84 4.99
C PRO A 51 14.19 -16.94 5.98
N LYS A 52 15.29 -16.32 5.54
CA LYS A 52 16.08 -15.34 6.30
C LYS A 52 15.61 -13.90 6.03
N SER A 53 14.29 -13.72 5.90
CA SER A 53 13.66 -12.40 5.80
C SER A 53 12.90 -12.07 7.08
N VAL A 54 12.82 -10.77 7.39
CA VAL A 54 12.00 -10.27 8.49
C VAL A 54 11.29 -8.98 8.09
N ALA A 55 10.00 -8.87 8.44
CA ALA A 55 9.25 -7.62 8.37
C ALA A 55 9.24 -6.90 9.74
N LEU A 56 9.60 -5.62 9.75
CA LEU A 56 9.62 -4.77 10.93
C LEU A 56 8.90 -3.44 10.65
N LYS A 57 8.35 -2.82 11.68
CA LYS A 57 7.83 -1.44 11.59
C LYS A 57 8.93 -0.45 11.96
N ALA A 58 8.97 0.67 11.26
CA ALA A 58 9.88 1.78 11.54
C ALA A 58 9.74 2.30 12.98
N THR A 59 8.49 2.46 13.44
CA THR A 59 8.15 2.91 14.80
C THR A 59 8.71 1.97 15.87
N ASP A 60 8.56 0.66 15.68
CA ASP A 60 9.10 -0.35 16.58
C ASP A 60 10.64 -0.29 16.64
N ILE A 61 11.29 -0.13 15.48
CA ILE A 61 12.76 0.02 15.41
C ILE A 61 13.21 1.25 16.20
N ILE A 62 12.56 2.41 15.99
CA ILE A 62 12.93 3.67 16.66
C ILE A 62 12.75 3.55 18.17
N ALA A 63 11.68 2.89 18.63
CA ALA A 63 11.37 2.73 20.06
C ALA A 63 12.28 1.71 20.79
N MET A 64 12.77 0.69 20.09
CA MET A 64 13.62 -0.36 20.68
C MET A 64 14.98 0.15 21.13
N LYS A 65 15.62 -0.59 22.04
CA LYS A 65 17.05 -0.42 22.34
C LYS A 65 17.89 -1.09 21.26
N ARG A 66 19.13 -0.62 21.10
CA ARG A 66 20.10 -1.19 20.14
C ARG A 66 20.20 -2.73 20.22
N SER A 67 20.28 -3.29 21.42
CA SER A 67 20.37 -4.74 21.62
C SER A 67 19.16 -5.50 21.10
N GLU A 68 17.96 -4.95 21.27
CA GLU A 68 16.70 -5.56 20.82
C GLU A 68 16.60 -5.53 19.29
N ARG A 69 16.92 -4.38 18.68
CA ARG A 69 16.98 -4.26 17.23
C ARG A 69 18.01 -5.22 16.63
N SER A 70 19.24 -5.26 17.18
CA SER A 70 20.29 -6.17 16.70
C SER A 70 19.88 -7.63 16.82
N ALA A 71 19.11 -8.01 17.85
CA ALA A 71 18.60 -9.37 17.99
C ALA A 71 17.56 -9.72 16.90
N LYS A 72 16.68 -8.77 16.53
CA LYS A 72 15.65 -8.97 15.50
C LYS A 72 16.22 -9.20 14.10
N VAL A 73 17.35 -8.56 13.78
CA VAL A 73 17.98 -8.65 12.44
C VAL A 73 19.10 -9.67 12.35
N ARG A 74 19.54 -10.25 13.48
CA ARG A 74 20.67 -11.19 13.51
C ARG A 74 20.36 -12.43 12.66
N GLY A 75 21.23 -12.71 11.70
CA GLY A 75 21.12 -13.87 10.81
C GLY A 75 20.08 -13.71 9.71
N MET A 76 19.49 -12.51 9.55
CA MET A 76 18.61 -12.18 8.45
C MET A 76 19.42 -11.66 7.27
N ASP A 77 19.10 -12.12 6.06
CA ASP A 77 19.71 -11.66 4.82
C ASP A 77 18.95 -10.44 4.27
N VAL A 78 17.63 -10.36 4.51
CA VAL A 78 16.77 -9.27 4.03
C VAL A 78 15.88 -8.75 5.15
N VAL A 79 15.93 -7.44 5.41
CA VAL A 79 15.13 -6.77 6.44
C VAL A 79 14.20 -5.76 5.75
N TYR A 80 12.89 -6.04 5.79
CA TYR A 80 11.87 -5.13 5.29
C TYR A 80 11.39 -4.22 6.41
N ILE A 81 11.51 -2.91 6.22
CA ILE A 81 11.09 -1.90 7.20
C ILE A 81 9.92 -1.11 6.63
N TYR A 82 8.75 -1.23 7.25
CA TYR A 82 7.54 -0.51 6.87
C TYR A 82 7.48 0.84 7.60
N HIS A 83 7.29 1.91 6.85
CA HIS A 83 7.18 3.29 7.33
C HIS A 83 5.87 3.90 6.80
N ASP A 84 5.09 4.54 7.67
CA ASP A 84 3.71 4.93 7.37
C ASP A 84 3.35 6.39 7.73
N THR A 85 4.32 7.22 8.14
CA THR A 85 4.10 8.60 8.63
C THR A 85 3.25 9.46 7.68
N ILE A 86 3.59 9.48 6.39
CA ILE A 86 2.84 10.27 5.39
C ILE A 86 1.42 9.71 5.21
N ASN A 87 1.29 8.39 5.07
CA ASN A 87 0.00 7.74 4.87
C ASN A 87 -0.91 7.98 6.08
N ALA A 88 -0.40 7.84 7.31
CA ALA A 88 -1.12 8.12 8.55
C ALA A 88 -1.60 9.57 8.63
N ALA A 89 -0.77 10.54 8.24
CA ALA A 89 -1.15 11.95 8.21
C ALA A 89 -2.27 12.24 7.20
N SER A 90 -2.20 11.64 6.00
CA SER A 90 -3.17 11.83 4.92
C SER A 90 -4.60 11.38 5.26
N HIS A 91 -4.77 10.52 6.25
CA HIS A 91 -6.09 10.10 6.73
C HIS A 91 -6.78 11.13 7.63
N THR A 92 -6.06 12.15 8.10
CA THR A 92 -6.58 13.11 9.08
C THR A 92 -6.88 14.48 8.49
N ASP A 93 -5.93 15.06 7.74
CA ASP A 93 -6.06 16.38 7.10
C ASP A 93 -4.98 16.52 6.03
N ASP A 94 -5.40 16.86 4.80
CA ASP A 94 -4.51 17.00 3.65
C ASP A 94 -3.42 18.05 3.87
N LYS A 95 -3.69 19.08 4.68
CA LYS A 95 -2.69 20.11 5.02
C LYS A 95 -1.57 19.58 5.91
N LYS A 96 -1.81 18.49 6.65
CA LYS A 96 -0.80 17.86 7.50
C LYS A 96 0.18 16.99 6.71
N VAL A 97 -0.08 16.73 5.43
CA VAL A 97 0.81 15.94 4.59
C VAL A 97 2.16 16.64 4.37
N PHE A 98 2.18 17.98 4.29
CA PHE A 98 3.42 18.73 4.12
C PHE A 98 4.39 18.59 5.30
N PRO A 99 4.00 18.88 6.57
CA PRO A 99 4.89 18.63 7.70
C PRO A 99 5.21 17.14 7.88
N ALA A 100 4.29 16.23 7.55
CA ALA A 100 4.55 14.79 7.59
C ALA A 100 5.65 14.34 6.60
N CYS A 101 5.82 15.04 5.46
CA CYS A 101 6.93 14.79 4.56
C CYS A 101 8.29 15.13 5.19
N GLU A 102 8.39 16.25 5.90
CA GLU A 102 9.62 16.65 6.58
C GLU A 102 9.97 15.66 7.70
N GLU A 103 8.96 15.26 8.48
CA GLU A 103 9.07 14.24 9.51
C GLU A 103 9.54 12.90 8.94
N ALA A 104 8.89 12.43 7.87
CA ALA A 104 9.26 11.19 7.19
C ALA A 104 10.72 11.21 6.70
N ILE A 105 11.19 12.32 6.13
CA ILE A 105 12.59 12.46 5.70
C ILE A 105 13.54 12.37 6.89
N ALA A 106 13.21 13.00 8.03
CA ALA A 106 14.02 12.94 9.23
C ALA A 106 14.08 11.51 9.81
N GLU A 107 12.94 10.83 9.87
CA GLU A 107 12.83 9.44 10.32
C GLU A 107 13.61 8.48 9.41
N LEU A 108 13.48 8.61 8.08
CA LEU A 108 14.23 7.80 7.11
C LEU A 108 15.73 8.00 7.26
N LYS A 109 16.20 9.24 7.46
CA LYS A 109 17.62 9.51 7.75
C LYS A 109 18.08 8.82 9.04
N ASN A 110 17.25 8.84 10.08
CA ASN A 110 17.56 8.15 11.32
C ASN A 110 17.61 6.62 11.14
N LEU A 111 16.64 6.04 10.44
CA LEU A 111 16.61 4.62 10.11
C LEU A 111 17.85 4.21 9.32
N VAL A 112 18.24 4.96 8.29
CA VAL A 112 19.47 4.70 7.53
C VAL A 112 20.70 4.70 8.46
N ARG A 113 20.80 5.64 9.40
CA ARG A 113 21.89 5.65 10.40
C ARG A 113 21.87 4.42 11.29
N ILE A 114 20.69 3.96 11.74
CA ILE A 114 20.55 2.73 12.52
C ILE A 114 21.00 1.52 11.68
N ILE A 115 20.53 1.41 10.44
CA ILE A 115 20.85 0.28 9.55
C ILE A 115 22.37 0.18 9.30
N VAL A 116 23.02 1.30 8.97
CA VAL A 116 24.46 1.31 8.68
C VAL A 116 25.28 1.02 9.94
N ASN A 117 24.96 1.66 11.06
CA ASN A 117 25.82 1.61 12.27
C ASN A 117 25.53 0.43 13.20
N GLU A 118 24.28 -0.06 13.22
CA GLU A 118 23.86 -1.13 14.15
C GLU A 118 23.62 -2.46 13.43
N PHE A 119 23.08 -2.44 12.21
CA PHE A 119 22.77 -3.67 11.45
C PHE A 119 23.90 -4.04 10.48
N THR A 120 24.89 -3.16 10.30
CA THR A 120 25.96 -3.31 9.31
C THR A 120 25.44 -3.48 7.88
N GLY A 121 24.26 -2.92 7.59
CA GLY A 121 23.64 -3.00 6.27
C GLY A 121 24.41 -2.16 5.24
N THR A 122 24.84 -2.79 4.15
CA THR A 122 25.64 -2.16 3.09
C THR A 122 24.84 -1.87 1.82
N SER A 123 23.67 -2.48 1.68
CA SER A 123 22.74 -2.24 0.57
C SER A 123 21.39 -1.82 1.13
N ILE A 124 20.96 -0.59 0.79
CA ILE A 124 19.72 0.01 1.27
C ILE A 124 18.92 0.46 0.05
N LEU A 125 17.74 -0.12 -0.13
CA LEU A 125 16.76 0.32 -1.11
C LEU A 125 15.62 1.03 -0.38
N LEU A 126 15.39 2.29 -0.71
CA LEU A 126 14.21 3.04 -0.27
C LEU A 126 13.22 3.11 -1.45
N THR A 127 11.97 2.77 -1.19
CA THR A 127 10.89 2.78 -2.18
C THR A 127 9.56 3.15 -1.52
N ALA A 128 8.54 3.42 -2.32
CA ALA A 128 7.18 3.66 -1.89
C ALA A 128 6.21 2.79 -2.71
N ASP A 129 5.10 2.39 -2.10
CA ASP A 129 3.97 1.76 -2.82
C ASP A 129 3.34 2.73 -3.80
N HIS A 130 3.20 4.00 -3.40
CA HIS A 130 2.72 5.05 -4.26
C HIS A 130 3.14 6.45 -3.80
N GLY A 131 3.00 7.43 -4.69
CA GLY A 131 3.02 8.84 -4.34
C GLY A 131 1.63 9.38 -3.99
N PHE A 132 1.56 10.68 -3.79
CA PHE A 132 0.30 11.44 -3.69
C PHE A 132 0.41 12.73 -4.52
N LEU A 133 -0.73 13.25 -4.98
CA LEU A 133 -0.89 14.51 -5.71
C LEU A 133 -1.91 15.40 -5.01
N TYR A 134 -1.47 16.53 -4.48
CA TYR A 134 -2.36 17.47 -3.82
C TYR A 134 -3.13 18.35 -4.83
N THR A 135 -4.45 18.44 -4.69
CA THR A 135 -5.31 19.30 -5.53
C THR A 135 -6.23 20.17 -4.68
N MET A 136 -6.16 21.50 -4.89
CA MET A 136 -6.93 22.50 -4.14
C MET A 136 -8.43 22.58 -4.48
N LYS A 137 -8.88 21.98 -5.59
CA LYS A 137 -10.28 22.09 -6.05
C LYS A 137 -11.15 20.97 -5.46
N PRO A 138 -12.35 21.27 -4.92
CA PRO A 138 -13.30 20.24 -4.52
C PRO A 138 -13.79 19.44 -5.74
N LEU A 139 -14.01 18.14 -5.56
CA LEU A 139 -14.61 17.28 -6.58
C LEU A 139 -16.11 17.59 -6.68
N THR A 140 -16.65 17.61 -7.90
CA THR A 140 -18.10 17.60 -8.12
C THR A 140 -18.68 16.22 -7.77
N GLU A 141 -19.98 16.14 -7.48
CA GLU A 141 -20.66 14.86 -7.14
C GLU A 141 -20.48 13.79 -8.23
N ASP A 142 -20.45 14.22 -9.51
CA ASP A 142 -20.24 13.37 -10.67
C ASP A 142 -18.82 12.77 -10.75
N SER A 143 -17.87 13.36 -10.02
CA SER A 143 -16.49 12.90 -9.90
C SER A 143 -16.29 11.89 -8.76
N LYS A 144 -17.35 11.38 -8.12
CA LYS A 144 -17.26 10.33 -7.09
C LYS A 144 -17.16 8.94 -7.72
N ALA A 145 -16.32 8.09 -7.14
CA ALA A 145 -16.00 6.75 -7.68
C ALA A 145 -17.18 5.79 -7.85
N GLY A 146 -18.36 6.06 -7.27
CA GLY A 146 -19.56 5.23 -7.46
C GLY A 146 -20.71 5.93 -8.18
N SER A 147 -20.48 7.11 -8.77
CA SER A 147 -21.55 7.84 -9.44
C SER A 147 -22.06 7.04 -10.65
N GLY A 148 -23.38 6.88 -10.74
CA GLY A 148 -24.05 6.17 -11.83
C GLY A 148 -24.02 4.64 -11.75
N LEU A 149 -23.54 4.02 -10.66
CA LEU A 149 -23.52 2.56 -10.49
C LEU A 149 -24.66 2.07 -9.58
N GLN A 150 -25.21 0.88 -9.89
CA GLN A 150 -26.17 0.21 -9.03
C GLN A 150 -25.48 -0.38 -7.81
N LYS A 151 -26.14 -0.34 -6.64
CA LYS A 151 -25.53 -0.75 -5.37
C LYS A 151 -25.16 -2.23 -5.32
N ASP A 152 -25.94 -3.09 -5.95
CA ASP A 152 -25.73 -4.54 -6.03
C ASP A 152 -24.58 -4.93 -6.96
N GLN A 153 -24.16 -4.03 -7.85
CA GLN A 153 -22.99 -4.23 -8.71
C GLN A 153 -21.68 -3.84 -8.02
N VAL A 154 -21.71 -3.12 -6.89
CA VAL A 154 -20.52 -2.62 -6.20
C VAL A 154 -19.97 -3.69 -5.26
N ILE A 155 -18.76 -4.16 -5.54
CA ILE A 155 -18.03 -5.15 -4.72
C ILE A 155 -17.16 -4.44 -3.68
N GLU A 156 -16.47 -3.37 -4.08
CA GLU A 156 -15.62 -2.58 -3.20
C GLU A 156 -15.60 -1.14 -3.72
N GLN A 157 -15.82 -0.16 -2.85
CA GLN A 157 -15.80 1.25 -3.21
C GLN A 157 -14.92 2.03 -2.24
N ALA A 158 -14.01 2.82 -2.80
CA ALA A 158 -13.24 3.82 -2.07
C ALA A 158 -13.32 5.15 -2.80
N ARG A 159 -12.76 6.20 -2.19
CA ARG A 159 -12.76 7.55 -2.77
C ARG A 159 -12.16 7.62 -4.18
N ARG A 160 -11.17 6.79 -4.48
CA ARG A 160 -10.34 6.86 -5.69
C ARG A 160 -10.59 5.72 -6.68
N TYR A 161 -11.44 4.75 -6.34
CA TYR A 161 -11.75 3.64 -7.21
C TYR A 161 -13.03 2.92 -6.81
N VAL A 162 -13.58 2.15 -7.74
CA VAL A 162 -14.65 1.19 -7.49
C VAL A 162 -14.34 -0.11 -8.22
N ILE A 163 -14.65 -1.23 -7.58
CA ILE A 163 -14.60 -2.57 -8.14
C ILE A 163 -16.02 -3.10 -8.18
N THR A 164 -16.41 -3.67 -9.31
CA THR A 164 -17.78 -4.07 -9.59
C THR A 164 -17.84 -5.49 -10.15
N THR A 165 -19.06 -6.00 -10.27
CA THR A 165 -19.36 -7.16 -11.09
C THR A 165 -18.99 -6.92 -12.58
N PRO A 166 -18.72 -7.98 -13.37
CA PRO A 166 -18.30 -7.87 -14.78
C PRO A 166 -19.31 -7.20 -15.71
N ASP A 167 -20.59 -7.17 -15.36
CA ASP A 167 -21.68 -6.61 -16.15
C ASP A 167 -21.86 -5.10 -15.94
N ALA A 168 -21.21 -4.51 -14.93
CA ALA A 168 -21.34 -3.08 -14.66
C ALA A 168 -20.79 -2.22 -15.83
N GLU A 169 -21.49 -1.12 -16.10
CA GLU A 169 -21.13 -0.11 -17.10
C GLU A 169 -21.25 1.29 -16.47
N SER A 170 -20.40 2.21 -16.92
CA SER A 170 -20.43 3.60 -16.49
C SER A 170 -19.86 4.49 -17.57
N ASP A 171 -20.60 5.53 -17.95
CA ASP A 171 -20.14 6.55 -18.92
C ASP A 171 -19.23 7.60 -18.26
N HIS A 172 -19.36 7.75 -16.95
CA HIS A 172 -18.73 8.83 -16.18
C HIS A 172 -17.39 8.43 -15.57
N LEU A 173 -17.16 7.13 -15.36
CA LEU A 173 -15.92 6.61 -14.77
C LEU A 173 -14.96 6.07 -15.84
N LEU A 174 -13.66 6.12 -15.55
CA LEU A 174 -12.63 5.57 -16.42
C LEU A 174 -12.41 4.08 -16.11
N PRO A 175 -12.49 3.17 -17.09
CA PRO A 175 -12.17 1.76 -16.87
C PRO A 175 -10.69 1.59 -16.55
N VAL A 176 -10.39 0.72 -15.59
CA VAL A 176 -9.03 0.38 -15.18
C VAL A 176 -8.79 -1.11 -15.43
N ASN A 177 -7.69 -1.44 -16.11
CA ASN A 177 -7.29 -2.84 -16.33
C ASN A 177 -6.92 -3.49 -14.98
N PHE A 178 -7.89 -4.12 -14.33
CA PHE A 178 -7.76 -4.72 -13.01
C PHE A 178 -7.24 -6.15 -13.09
N MET A 179 -6.19 -6.46 -12.32
CA MET A 179 -5.55 -7.79 -12.29
C MET A 179 -5.24 -8.39 -13.66
N LYS A 180 -4.90 -7.56 -14.65
CA LYS A 180 -4.66 -7.96 -16.06
C LYS A 180 -5.81 -8.78 -16.67
N GLY A 181 -7.05 -8.58 -16.21
CA GLY A 181 -8.23 -9.34 -16.63
C GLY A 181 -8.33 -10.75 -16.03
N ALA A 182 -7.44 -11.14 -15.12
CA ALA A 182 -7.45 -12.46 -14.49
C ALA A 182 -8.51 -12.60 -13.37
N ALA A 183 -9.11 -11.49 -12.94
CA ALA A 183 -10.14 -11.48 -11.92
C ALA A 183 -11.52 -11.28 -12.56
N PRO A 184 -12.59 -11.94 -12.06
CA PRO A 184 -13.95 -11.78 -12.57
C PRO A 184 -14.60 -10.49 -12.06
N TYR A 185 -13.89 -9.36 -12.19
CA TYR A 185 -14.33 -8.04 -11.74
C TYR A 185 -13.99 -6.99 -12.78
N LYS A 186 -14.87 -5.99 -12.92
CA LYS A 186 -14.52 -4.73 -13.57
C LYS A 186 -14.07 -3.74 -12.50
N ALA A 187 -13.27 -2.77 -12.91
CA ALA A 187 -12.85 -1.73 -11.99
C ALA A 187 -12.76 -0.40 -12.71
N PHE A 188 -13.09 0.66 -11.98
CA PHE A 188 -13.13 2.00 -12.51
C PHE A 188 -12.47 3.00 -11.56
N ALA A 189 -12.04 4.14 -12.10
CA ALA A 189 -11.56 5.29 -11.36
C ALA A 189 -12.32 6.55 -11.79
N PRO A 190 -12.53 7.52 -10.88
CA PRO A 190 -12.99 8.85 -11.25
C PRO A 190 -12.12 9.50 -12.34
N ARG A 191 -12.74 10.28 -13.24
CA ARG A 191 -12.03 11.12 -14.22
C ARG A 191 -11.21 12.22 -13.55
N GLU A 192 -11.74 12.79 -12.47
CA GLU A 192 -11.03 13.75 -11.62
C GLU A 192 -10.60 13.07 -10.33
N GLN A 193 -9.30 13.16 -10.01
CA GLN A 193 -8.75 12.57 -8.80
C GLN A 193 -8.30 13.68 -7.83
N ARG A 194 -8.56 13.46 -6.54
CA ARG A 194 -7.82 14.09 -5.45
C ARG A 194 -6.95 13.03 -4.79
N SER A 195 -5.74 13.40 -4.39
CA SER A 195 -4.93 12.58 -3.49
C SER A 195 -4.42 13.42 -2.34
N ALA A 196 -4.53 12.84 -1.13
CA ALA A 196 -4.73 13.61 0.09
C ALA A 196 -5.87 14.62 -0.14
#